data_AF-A0A7R9L1H0-F1
#
_entry.id   AF-A0A7R9L1H0-F1
#
_cell.length_a   1.000
_cell.length_b   1.000
_cell.length_c   1.000
_cell.angle_alpha   90.00
_cell.angle_beta   90.00
_cell.angle_gamma   90.00
#
_symmetry.space_group_name_H-M   'P 1'
#
loop_
_entity.id
_entity.type
_entity.pdbx_description
1 polymer ?
#
loop_
_entity_poly.entity_id
_entity_poly.type
_entity_poly.pdbx_seq_one_letter_code
_entity_poly.pdbx_strand_id
1 'polypeptide(L)'
;MAANMSHYQLFIFCLINTIIINTFLFGVITATTQPEVYFEAAFQGECRTSGPCHQLCFDLHDGTFECACNKGFTLDNNGYSCIGQYCNT
;
A
#
# COMPACT_ATOMS: atom_id res chain seq x y z
N MET A 1 -14.23 -36.52 39.02
CA MET A 1 -13.49 -35.56 39.88
C MET A 1 -13.93 -34.16 39.52
N ALA A 2 -15.05 -33.70 40.09
CA ALA A 2 -15.60 -32.38 39.80
C ALA A 2 -14.79 -31.33 40.58
N ALA A 3 -14.16 -30.41 39.87
CA ALA A 3 -13.45 -29.29 40.51
C ALA A 3 -14.50 -28.37 41.15
N ASN A 4 -14.58 -28.38 42.48
CA ASN A 4 -15.32 -27.39 43.26
C ASN A 4 -14.56 -26.07 43.16
N MET A 5 -14.90 -25.27 42.15
CA MET A 5 -14.14 -24.12 41.73
C MET A 5 -14.73 -22.87 42.39
N SER A 6 -13.97 -22.22 43.27
CA SER A 6 -14.43 -21.03 43.99
C SER A 6 -14.80 -19.90 43.01
N HIS A 7 -15.75 -19.05 43.39
CA HIS A 7 -16.21 -17.91 42.57
C HIS A 7 -15.05 -17.02 42.08
N TYR A 8 -13.96 -16.99 42.85
CA TYR A 8 -12.70 -16.32 42.51
C TYR A 8 -12.00 -16.90 41.27
N GLN A 9 -11.99 -18.22 41.10
CA GLN A 9 -11.36 -18.88 39.95
C GLN A 9 -12.16 -18.66 38.65
N LEU A 10 -13.49 -18.67 38.74
CA LEU A 10 -14.38 -18.29 37.61
C LEU A 10 -14.15 -16.83 37.19
N PHE A 11 -13.98 -15.92 38.16
CA PHE A 11 -13.69 -14.52 37.88
C PHE A 11 -12.35 -14.33 37.17
N ILE A 12 -11.29 -15.01 37.64
CA ILE A 12 -9.97 -14.98 36.99
C ILE A 12 -10.05 -15.51 35.55
N PHE A 13 -10.75 -16.62 35.33
CA PHE A 13 -10.90 -17.18 33.98
C PHE A 13 -11.57 -16.18 33.02
N CYS A 14 -12.62 -15.49 33.46
CA CYS A 14 -13.30 -14.46 32.68
C CYS A 14 -12.37 -13.28 32.33
N LEU A 15 -11.60 -12.80 33.31
CA LEU A 15 -10.63 -11.72 33.10
C LEU A 15 -9.54 -12.11 32.09
N ILE A 16 -9.00 -13.33 32.17
CA ILE A 16 -7.99 -13.80 31.24
C ILE A 16 -8.55 -13.86 29.81
N ASN A 17 -9.76 -14.41 29.63
CA ASN A 17 -10.37 -14.51 28.30
C ASN A 17 -10.69 -13.13 27.71
N THR A 18 -11.19 -12.19 28.50
CA THR A 18 -11.46 -10.82 28.02
C THR A 18 -10.18 -10.07 27.64
N ILE A 19 -9.10 -10.24 28.39
CA ILE A 19 -7.78 -9.68 28.04
C ILE A 19 -7.27 -10.29 26.73
N ILE A 20 -7.34 -11.62 26.56
CA ILE A 20 -6.91 -12.31 25.33
C ILE A 20 -7.71 -11.84 24.10
N ILE A 21 -9.02 -11.69 24.23
CA ILE A 21 -9.88 -11.22 23.13
C ILE A 21 -9.48 -9.79 22.73
N ASN A 22 -9.27 -8.90 23.71
CA ASN A 22 -8.90 -7.51 23.46
C ASN A 22 -7.50 -7.38 22.84
N THR A 23 -6.51 -8.16 23.29
CA THR A 23 -5.17 -8.15 22.70
C THR A 23 -5.16 -8.70 21.28
N PHE A 24 -5.97 -9.74 21.00
CA PHE A 24 -6.11 -10.30 19.66
C PHE A 24 -6.77 -9.31 18.70
N LEU A 25 -7.88 -8.68 19.11
CA LEU A 25 -8.54 -7.63 18.33
C LEU A 25 -7.62 -6.44 18.05
N PHE A 26 -6.86 -5.99 19.05
CA PHE A 26 -5.88 -4.91 18.88
C PHE A 26 -4.77 -5.32 17.89
N GLY A 27 -4.26 -6.56 18.01
CA GLY A 27 -3.29 -7.12 17.08
C GLY A 27 -3.78 -7.15 15.63
N VAL A 28 -5.05 -7.52 15.41
CA VAL A 28 -5.70 -7.50 14.08
C VAL A 28 -5.80 -6.08 13.53
N ILE A 29 -6.17 -5.09 14.36
CA ILE A 29 -6.27 -3.68 13.93
C ILE A 29 -4.90 -3.11 13.55
N THR A 30 -3.83 -3.52 14.24
CA THR A 30 -2.46 -3.11 13.89
C THR A 30 -1.87 -3.86 12.69
N ALA A 31 -2.42 -5.03 12.34
CA ALA A 31 -1.93 -5.86 11.23
C ALA A 31 -2.42 -5.38 9.85
N THR A 32 -3.40 -4.48 9.77
CA THR A 32 -3.99 -4.00 8.50
C THR A 32 -3.58 -2.59 8.11
N THR A 33 -2.68 -1.92 8.84
CA THR A 33 -2.07 -0.70 8.31
C THR A 33 -0.95 -1.08 7.34
N GLN A 34 -1.33 -1.62 6.19
CA GLN A 34 -0.62 -1.28 4.97
C GLN A 34 -0.98 0.19 4.73
N PRO A 35 -0.10 1.17 5.00
CA PRO A 35 -0.21 2.37 4.21
C PRO A 35 -0.07 1.87 2.76
N GLU A 36 -0.92 2.32 1.85
CA GLU A 36 -0.71 2.13 0.43
C GLU A 36 0.55 2.89 0.01
N VAL A 37 1.71 2.43 0.47
CA VAL A 37 2.99 2.74 -0.13
C VAL A 37 3.05 1.84 -1.35
N TYR A 38 2.27 2.23 -2.35
CA TYR A 38 2.53 1.96 -3.76
C TYR A 38 3.86 2.65 -4.10
N PHE A 39 4.94 2.17 -3.50
CA PHE A 39 6.26 2.26 -4.08
C PHE A 39 6.40 0.98 -4.87
N GLU A 40 5.58 0.83 -5.92
CA GLU A 40 6.00 -0.02 -7.01
C GLU A 40 7.39 0.48 -7.37
N ALA A 41 8.37 -0.41 -7.24
CA ALA A 41 9.77 -0.12 -7.46
C ALA A 41 9.89 0.78 -8.69
N ALA A 42 10.17 2.07 -8.44
CA ALA A 42 10.08 3.08 -9.47
C ALA A 42 10.92 2.61 -10.65
N PHE A 43 10.24 2.45 -11.79
CA PHE A 43 10.78 2.07 -13.09
C PHE A 43 10.95 0.59 -13.44
N GLN A 44 10.56 -0.43 -12.67
CA GLN A 44 10.66 -1.82 -13.20
C GLN A 44 9.69 -2.07 -14.37
N GLY A 45 10.20 -2.56 -15.51
CA GLY A 45 9.42 -2.88 -16.71
C GLY A 45 10.05 -2.37 -18.00
N GLU A 46 9.38 -2.59 -19.12
CA GLU A 46 9.79 -2.17 -20.45
C GLU A 46 8.69 -1.43 -21.22
N CYS A 47 9.07 -0.69 -22.25
CA CYS A 47 8.17 0.01 -23.15
C CYS A 47 7.44 -1.00 -24.06
N ARG A 48 6.13 -1.12 -23.83
CA ARG A 48 5.23 -1.92 -24.67
C ARG A 48 4.33 -1.02 -25.52
N THR A 49 3.64 -1.58 -26.50
CA THR A 49 2.69 -0.86 -27.36
C THR A 49 1.60 -0.12 -26.58
N SER A 50 1.17 -0.68 -25.44
CA SER A 50 0.25 -0.06 -24.48
C SER A 50 0.97 0.26 -23.16
N GLY A 51 2.24 0.65 -23.25
CA GLY A 51 3.15 0.82 -22.11
C GLY A 51 2.63 1.79 -21.05
N PRO A 52 3.31 1.87 -19.91
CA PRO A 52 2.80 2.54 -18.72
C PRO A 52 2.78 4.08 -18.84
N CYS A 53 3.46 4.65 -19.83
CA CYS A 53 3.56 6.09 -20.02
C CYS A 53 2.38 6.65 -20.82
N HIS A 54 1.95 7.87 -20.48
CA HIS A 54 0.91 8.57 -21.24
C HIS A 54 1.37 8.93 -22.67
N GLN A 55 2.64 9.31 -22.87
CA GLN A 55 3.12 9.79 -24.17
C GLN A 55 4.38 9.05 -24.65
N LEU A 56 5.55 9.42 -24.14
CA LEU A 56 6.82 8.85 -24.57
C LEU A 56 7.32 7.90 -23.49
N CYS A 57 7.89 6.78 -23.92
CA CYS A 57 8.49 5.76 -23.07
C CYS A 57 9.87 5.41 -23.61
N PHE A 58 10.86 5.32 -22.73
CA PHE A 58 12.23 4.91 -23.06
C PHE A 58 12.67 3.75 -22.18
N ASP A 59 13.16 2.67 -22.80
CA ASP A 59 13.78 1.56 -22.09
C ASP A 59 15.18 1.94 -21.59
N LEU A 60 15.48 1.59 -20.34
CA LEU A 60 16.79 1.67 -19.70
C LEU A 60 17.42 0.27 -19.56
N HIS A 61 18.72 0.24 -19.26
CA HIS A 61 19.53 -0.99 -19.32
C HIS A 61 19.24 -2.04 -18.24
N ASP A 62 18.48 -1.70 -17.19
CA ASP A 62 18.27 -2.57 -16.01
C ASP A 62 16.88 -3.23 -15.97
N GLY A 63 16.25 -3.38 -17.14
CA GLY A 63 14.85 -3.80 -17.22
C GLY A 63 13.94 -2.74 -16.60
N THR A 64 14.32 -1.48 -16.81
CA THR A 64 13.59 -0.31 -16.33
C THR A 64 13.18 0.59 -17.48
N PHE A 65 12.25 1.51 -17.24
CA PHE A 65 11.82 2.50 -18.24
C PHE A 65 11.69 3.90 -17.65
N GLU A 66 11.72 4.94 -18.47
CA GLU A 66 11.36 6.30 -18.07
C GLU A 66 10.31 6.89 -19.02
N CYS A 67 9.39 7.67 -18.45
CA CYS A 67 8.38 8.38 -19.23
C CYS A 67 8.81 9.82 -19.50
N ALA A 68 8.49 10.31 -20.70
CA ALA A 68 8.63 11.73 -21.03
C ALA A 68 7.41 12.25 -21.78
N CYS A 69 7.37 13.57 -21.94
CA CYS A 69 6.25 14.26 -22.56
C CYS A 69 6.69 15.03 -23.80
N ASN A 70 5.77 15.14 -24.76
CA ASN A 70 5.92 15.97 -25.93
C ASN A 70 5.95 17.46 -25.55
N LYS A 71 6.44 18.29 -26.47
CA LYS A 71 6.51 19.74 -26.26
C LYS A 71 5.13 20.31 -25.90
N GLY A 72 5.08 21.16 -24.86
CA GLY A 72 3.85 21.76 -24.35
C GLY A 72 3.22 21.01 -23.17
N PHE A 73 3.84 19.92 -22.73
CA PHE A 73 3.43 19.12 -21.58
C PHE A 73 4.58 19.00 -20.58
N THR A 74 4.23 18.71 -19.33
CA THR A 74 5.18 18.42 -18.24
C THR A 74 4.83 17.08 -17.63
N LEU A 75 5.85 16.33 -17.20
CA LEU A 75 5.64 15.05 -16.52
C LEU A 75 5.07 15.33 -15.12
N ASP A 76 3.96 14.68 -14.81
CA ASP A 76 3.30 14.73 -13.52
C ASP A 76 4.16 14.08 -12.43
N ASN A 77 3.87 14.39 -11.18
CA ASN A 77 4.59 13.86 -10.02
C ASN A 77 4.47 12.33 -9.89
N ASN A 78 3.47 11.71 -10.54
CA ASN A 78 3.39 10.26 -10.61
C ASN A 78 4.49 9.61 -11.48
N GLY A 79 5.16 10.38 -12.35
CA GLY A 79 6.23 9.87 -13.23
C GLY A 79 5.74 9.16 -14.50
N TYR A 80 4.44 9.14 -14.75
CA TYR A 80 3.81 8.42 -15.89
C TYR A 80 2.96 9.33 -16.77
N SER A 81 2.27 10.29 -16.16
CA SER A 81 1.27 11.12 -16.81
C SER A 81 1.85 12.42 -17.30
N CYS A 82 1.43 12.85 -18.49
CA CYS A 82 1.75 14.18 -19.01
C CYS A 82 0.59 15.15 -18.77
N ILE A 83 0.87 16.23 -18.05
CA ILE A 83 -0.04 17.36 -17.84
C ILE A 83 0.27 18.45 -18.87
N GLY A 84 -0.74 18.90 -19.61
CA GLY A 84 -0.59 20.01 -20.55
C GLY A 84 -0.33 21.30 -19.80
N GLN A 85 0.57 22.15 -20.29
CA GLN A 85 0.79 23.48 -19.72
C GLN A 85 -0.33 24.49 -20.06
N TYR A 86 -1.45 24.01 -20.59
CA TYR A 86 -2.62 24.82 -20.92
C TYR A 86 -3.71 24.65 -19.87
N CYS A 87 -3.47 25.28 -18.73
CA CYS A 87 -4.52 25.96 -17.98
C CYS A 87 -4.14 27.44 -17.87
N ASN A 88 -4.03 28.15 -19.00
CA ASN A 88 -4.01 29.60 -18.98
C ASN A 88 -4.90 30.13 -20.11
N THR A 89 -5.97 30.79 -19.67
CA THR A 89 -7.01 31.53 -20.39
C THR A 89 -6.53 32.28 -21.62
#